data_AF-A0A926JGF8-F1
#
_entry.id   AF-A0A926JGF8-F1
#
_cell.length_a   1.000
_cell.length_b   1.000
_cell.length_c   1.000
_cell.angle_alpha   90.00
_cell.angle_beta   90.00
_cell.angle_gamma   90.00
#
_symmetry.space_group_name_H-M   'P 1'
#
loop_
_entity.id
_entity.type
_entity.pdbx_description
1 polymer ?
#
loop_
_entity_poly.entity_id
_entity_poly.type
_entity_poly.pdbx_seq_one_letter_code
_entity_poly.pdbx_strand_id
1 'polypeptide(L)'
;MAVESDDHTFSTRFRIPRVMWDAYGRVATRLNTDRTALLVEHVRADIRAHGDAEDIAALEAAERELSERRARKGGRPSKNPKVKAPQAGLS
;
A
#
# COMPACT_ATOMS: atom_id res chain seq x y z
N MET A 1 -4.63 11.65 -26.62
CA MET A 1 -4.94 10.38 -25.95
C MET A 1 -4.93 10.64 -24.46
N ALA A 2 -6.07 10.53 -23.80
CA ALA A 2 -6.13 10.64 -22.34
C ALA A 2 -5.58 9.34 -21.75
N VAL A 3 -4.43 9.42 -21.10
CA VAL A 3 -3.96 8.33 -20.24
C VAL A 3 -4.84 8.38 -18.98
N GLU A 4 -5.79 7.48 -18.89
CA GLU A 4 -6.45 7.21 -17.62
C GLU A 4 -5.36 6.67 -16.68
N SER A 5 -4.78 7.56 -15.87
CA SER A 5 -3.83 7.19 -14.84
C SER A 5 -4.59 6.42 -13.78
N ASP A 6 -4.56 5.09 -13.89
CA ASP A 6 -4.93 4.15 -12.84
C ASP A 6 -4.19 4.59 -11.56
N ASP A 7 -4.89 5.25 -10.62
CA ASP A 7 -4.34 5.81 -9.36
C ASP A 7 -4.01 4.67 -8.38
N HIS A 8 -3.37 3.62 -8.87
CA HIS A 8 -3.01 2.44 -8.13
C HIS A 8 -1.58 2.58 -7.66
N THR A 9 -1.37 2.38 -6.35
CA THR A 9 -0.03 2.31 -5.78
C THR A 9 0.73 1.22 -6.52
N PHE A 10 1.94 1.55 -7.00
CA PHE A 10 2.81 0.60 -7.68
C PHE A 10 2.94 -0.68 -6.85
N SER A 11 2.67 -1.81 -7.50
CA SER A 11 2.69 -3.13 -6.87
C SER A 11 3.76 -3.98 -7.56
N THR A 12 4.79 -4.36 -6.80
CA THR A 12 5.82 -5.28 -7.26
C THR A 12 5.58 -6.69 -6.72
N ARG A 13 5.94 -7.71 -7.52
CA ARG A 13 5.88 -9.12 -7.10
C ARG A 13 7.27 -9.58 -6.70
N PHE A 14 7.41 -10.04 -5.46
CA PHE A 14 8.61 -10.73 -4.99
C PHE A 14 8.29 -12.20 -4.68
N ARG A 15 9.31 -13.06 -4.73
CA ARG A 15 9.18 -14.48 -4.37
C ARG A 15 9.72 -14.71 -2.96
N ILE A 16 8.88 -15.25 -2.09
CA ILE A 16 9.25 -15.64 -0.72
C ILE A 16 8.65 -17.03 -0.42
N PRO A 17 9.40 -17.93 0.25
CA PRO A 17 8.85 -19.19 0.74
C PRO A 17 7.64 -18.98 1.67
N ARG A 18 6.58 -19.78 1.50
CA ARG A 18 5.34 -19.67 2.28
C ARG A 18 5.59 -19.64 3.79
N VAL A 19 6.43 -20.57 4.28
CA VAL A 19 6.75 -20.68 5.72
C VAL A 19 7.37 -19.40 6.27
N MET A 20 8.23 -18.76 5.48
CA MET A 20 8.86 -17.49 5.84
C MET A 20 7.84 -16.35 5.85
N TRP A 21 6.93 -16.31 4.88
CA TRP A 21 5.86 -15.32 4.82
C TRP A 21 4.88 -15.41 6.01
N ASP A 22 4.59 -16.62 6.46
CA ASP A 22 3.75 -16.86 7.63
C ASP A 22 4.45 -16.46 8.92
N ALA A 23 5.74 -16.77 9.06
CA ALA A 23 6.56 -16.32 10.18
C ALA A 23 6.63 -14.78 10.25
N TYR A 24 6.86 -14.12 9.11
CA TYR A 24 6.84 -12.66 9.02
C TYR A 24 5.47 -12.08 9.39
N GLY A 25 4.39 -12.76 9.03
CA GLY A 25 3.03 -12.40 9.48
C GLY A 25 2.87 -12.40 11.00
N ARG A 26 3.38 -13.43 11.67
CA ARG A 26 3.35 -13.49 13.14
C ARG A 26 4.19 -12.38 13.78
N VAL A 27 5.29 -11.96 13.15
CA VAL A 27 6.05 -10.78 13.60
C VAL A 27 5.20 -9.51 13.47
N ALA A 28 4.56 -9.30 12.32
CA ALA A 28 3.68 -8.14 12.10
C ALA A 28 2.55 -8.07 13.14
N THR A 29 1.91 -9.20 13.44
CA THR A 29 0.89 -9.28 14.49
C THR A 29 1.44 -8.92 15.87
N ARG A 30 2.63 -9.43 16.25
CA ARG A 30 3.26 -9.08 17.55
C ARG A 30 3.58 -7.59 17.67
N LEU A 31 3.90 -6.95 16.56
CA LEU A 31 4.20 -5.52 16.48
C LEU A 31 2.94 -4.65 16.23
N ASN A 32 1.75 -5.25 16.25
CA ASN A 32 0.47 -4.57 16.00
C ASN A 32 0.46 -3.73 14.71
N THR A 33 1.00 -4.30 13.63
CA THR A 33 1.11 -3.67 12.31
C THR A 33 0.86 -4.70 11.21
N ASP A 34 0.89 -4.28 9.95
CA ASP A 34 0.75 -5.16 8.79
C ASP A 34 2.10 -5.42 8.10
N ARG A 35 2.15 -6.51 7.33
CA ARG A 35 3.37 -6.95 6.62
C ARG A 35 3.87 -5.89 5.63
N THR A 36 2.96 -5.16 4.99
CA THR A 36 3.31 -4.14 4.00
C THR A 36 3.94 -2.94 4.70
N ALA A 37 3.34 -2.46 5.79
CA ALA A 37 3.90 -1.37 6.58
C ALA A 37 5.31 -1.68 7.08
N LEU A 38 5.53 -2.90 7.61
CA LEU A 38 6.88 -3.32 8.02
C LEU A 38 7.85 -3.43 6.85
N LEU A 39 7.41 -3.97 5.71
CA LEU A 39 8.28 -4.11 4.53
C LEU A 39 8.70 -2.74 3.98
N VAL A 40 7.75 -1.81 3.89
CA VAL A 40 8.02 -0.44 3.45
C VAL A 40 8.99 0.23 4.41
N GLU A 41 8.80 0.07 5.72
CA GLU A 41 9.69 0.67 6.71
C GLU A 41 11.10 0.07 6.65
N HIS A 42 11.21 -1.24 6.45
CA HIS A 42 12.50 -1.89 6.25
C HIS A 42 13.21 -1.36 5.01
N VAL A 43 12.51 -1.21 3.88
CA VAL A 43 13.09 -0.63 2.65
C VAL A 43 13.56 0.80 2.88
N ARG A 44 12.80 1.62 3.61
CA ARG A 44 13.24 2.99 3.98
C ARG A 44 14.50 2.97 4.82
N ALA A 45 14.56 2.09 5.82
CA ALA A 45 15.70 1.98 6.70
C ALA A 45 16.96 1.56 5.92
N ASP A 46 16.83 0.58 5.02
CA ASP A 46 17.95 0.10 4.21
C ASP A 46 18.46 1.19 3.24
N ILE A 47 17.57 1.92 2.56
CA ILE A 47 17.98 3.04 1.69
C ILE A 47 18.70 4.13 2.49
N ARG A 48 18.21 4.48 3.69
CA ARG A 48 18.88 5.46 4.56
C ARG A 48 20.24 4.99 5.06
N ALA A 49 20.39 3.69 5.29
CA ALA A 49 21.62 3.12 5.83
C ALA A 49 22.68 2.85 4.76
N HIS A 50 22.27 2.56 3.53
CA HIS A 50 23.14 2.01 2.49
C HIS A 50 23.02 2.67 1.13
N GLY A 51 22.00 3.50 0.91
CA GLY A 51 21.77 4.17 -0.37
C GLY A 51 22.80 5.25 -0.66
N ASP A 52 23.02 5.50 -1.95
CA ASP A 52 23.81 6.63 -2.41
C ASP A 52 22.96 7.91 -2.52
N ALA A 53 23.55 8.98 -3.09
CA ALA A 53 22.87 10.26 -3.23
C ALA A 53 21.62 10.18 -4.14
N GLU A 54 21.62 9.30 -5.15
CA GLU A 54 20.48 9.10 -6.04
C GLU A 54 19.37 8.33 -5.31
N ASP A 55 19.71 7.27 -4.58
CA ASP A 55 18.76 6.48 -3.79
C ASP A 55 18.06 7.32 -2.72
N ILE A 56 18.82 8.18 -2.03
CA ILE A 56 18.28 9.08 -1.00
C ILE A 56 17.33 10.09 -1.65
N ALA A 57 17.70 10.70 -2.78
CA ALA A 57 16.84 11.65 -3.49
C ALA A 57 15.54 10.98 -3.99
N ALA A 58 15.63 9.74 -4.45
CA ALA A 58 14.47 8.95 -4.85
C ALA A 58 13.55 8.63 -3.66
N LEU A 59 14.11 8.28 -2.50
CA LEU A 59 13.36 8.06 -1.27
C LEU A 59 12.60 9.32 -0.84
N GLU A 60 13.26 10.48 -0.83
CA GLU A 60 12.61 11.76 -0.47
C GLU A 60 11.48 12.11 -1.44
N ALA A 61 11.67 11.90 -2.74
CA ALA A 61 10.63 12.12 -3.74
C ALA A 61 9.41 11.22 -3.49
N ALA A 62 9.64 9.94 -3.19
CA ALA A 62 8.58 8.98 -2.87
C ALA A 62 7.84 9.35 -1.56
N GLU A 63 8.55 9.81 -0.54
CA GLU A 63 7.94 10.27 0.72
C GLU A 63 7.07 11.51 0.52
N ARG A 64 7.51 12.47 -0.30
CA ARG A 64 6.70 13.64 -0.68
C ARG A 64 5.42 13.23 -1.38
N GLU A 65 5.50 12.39 -2.42
CA GLU A 65 4.32 11.94 -3.16
C GLU A 65 3.31 11.20 -2.26
N LEU A 66 3.79 10.33 -1.36
CA LEU A 66 2.92 9.64 -0.40
C LEU A 66 2.24 10.61 0.57
N SER A 67 2.93 11.67 0.99
CA SER A 67 2.35 12.72 1.84
C SER A 67 1.25 13.50 1.11
N GLU A 68 1.49 13.87 -0.15
CA GLU A 68 0.53 14.59 -0.99
C GLU A 68 -0.72 13.75 -1.31
N ARG A 69 -0.54 12.44 -1.56
CA ARG A 69 -1.65 11.51 -1.74
C ARG A 69 -2.50 11.38 -0.46
N ARG A 70 -1.87 11.32 0.71
CA ARG A 70 -2.58 11.29 2.00
C ARG A 70 -3.36 12.57 2.23
N ALA A 71 -2.76 13.73 1.92
CA ALA A 71 -3.45 15.03 1.98
C ALA A 71 -4.67 15.08 1.05
N ARG A 72 -4.54 14.55 -0.18
CA ARG A 72 -5.66 14.47 -1.15
C ARG A 72 -6.76 13.48 -0.75
N LYS A 73 -6.42 12.32 -0.17
CA LYS A 73 -7.40 11.32 0.30
C LYS A 73 -8.07 11.67 1.65
N GLY A 74 -7.68 12.78 2.29
CA GLY A 74 -8.26 13.31 3.54
C GLY A 74 -9.69 13.85 3.42
N GLY A 75 -10.24 14.01 2.21
CA GLY A 75 -11.67 14.27 1.97
C GLY A 75 -12.34 13.03 1.40
N ARG A 76 -12.78 12.09 2.23
CA ARG A 76 -13.50 10.88 1.78
C ARG A 76 -15.00 11.18 1.66
N PRO A 77 -15.60 11.37 0.46
CA PRO A 77 -17.03 11.12 0.32
C PRO A 77 -17.28 9.61 0.45
N SER A 78 -18.18 9.25 1.36
CA SER A 78 -18.61 7.87 1.57
C SER A 78 -19.15 7.28 0.26
N LYS A 79 -18.65 6.11 -0.15
CA LYS A 79 -19.32 5.34 -1.20
C LYS A 79 -20.67 4.88 -0.63
N ASN A 80 -21.73 5.55 -1.06
CA ASN A 80 -23.11 5.17 -0.80
C ASN A 80 -23.27 3.67 -1.14
N PRO A 81 -23.64 2.80 -0.17
CA PRO A 81 -23.94 1.43 -0.50
C PRO A 81 -25.26 1.42 -1.29
N LYS A 82 -25.19 1.17 -2.61
CA LYS A 82 -26.40 0.81 -3.36
C LYS A 82 -26.90 -0.50 -2.79
N VAL A 83 -27.94 -0.40 -1.97
CA VAL A 83 -28.75 -1.49 -1.44
C VAL A 83 -29.27 -2.29 -2.64
N LYS A 84 -28.88 -3.56 -2.76
CA LYS A 84 -29.53 -4.52 -3.66
C LYS A 84 -30.49 -5.34 -2.80
N ALA A 85 -31.77 -5.01 -2.85
CA ALA A 85 -32.83 -5.88 -2.31
C ALA A 85 -33.36 -6.81 -3.42
N PRO A 86 -33.75 -8.05 -3.08
CA PRO A 86 -33.80 -9.18 -3.99
C PRO A 86 -35.01 -9.18 -4.93
N GLN A 87 -34.78 -9.78 -6.09
CA GLN A 87 -35.76 -10.03 -7.14
C GLN A 87 -36.75 -11.09 -6.62
N ALA A 88 -37.96 -10.67 -6.26
CA ALA A 88 -39.06 -11.58 -5.97
C ALA A 88 -39.86 -11.79 -7.26
N GLY A 89 -39.66 -12.94 -7.89
CA GLY A 89 -40.53 -13.48 -8.90
C GLY A 89 -40.65 -14.98 -8.66
N LEU A 90 -41.79 -15.42 -8.11
CA LEU A 90 -42.27 -16.78 -8.26
C LEU A 90 -43.80 -16.81 -8.05
N SER A 91 -44.45 -17.41 -9.04
CA SER A 91 -45.86 -17.80 -9.18
C SER A 91 -46.86 -16.72 -9.58
#